data_AF-A0A7W0ULJ0-F1
#
_entry.id   AF-A0A7W0ULJ0-F1
#
_cell.length_a   1.000
_cell.length_b   1.000
_cell.length_c   1.000
_cell.angle_alpha   90.00
_cell.angle_beta   90.00
_cell.angle_gamma   90.00
#
_symmetry.space_group_name_H-M   'P 1'
#
loop_
_entity.id
_entity.type
_entity.pdbx_description
1 polymer ?
#
loop_
_entity_poly.entity_id
_entity_poly.type
_entity_poly.pdbx_seq_one_letter_code
_entity_poly.pdbx_strand_id
1 'polypeptide(L)'
;MKRKREDPVTVTGTRPGDCHPLYTLGRIEIPGEPAARERGWAMLEAAFAERQPSPRSSHWPRVAAVAVALSALLAATLSSPGRAVIDEIREAVEVERAQPALFSLPAPGKLLVASDAGVWVVQSDGSR
;
A
#
# COMPACT_ATOMS: atom_id res chain seq x y z
N MET A 1 -36.66 45.87 12.78
CA MET A 1 -37.51 45.32 11.71
C MET A 1 -37.30 46.13 10.43
N LYS A 2 -36.35 45.75 9.56
CA LYS A 2 -36.24 46.29 8.19
C LYS A 2 -35.83 45.15 7.26
N ARG A 3 -36.74 44.78 6.35
CA ARG A 3 -36.58 43.68 5.38
C ARG A 3 -35.86 44.16 4.12
N LYS A 4 -35.11 43.21 3.55
CA LYS A 4 -34.49 43.12 2.22
C LYS A 4 -35.11 43.97 1.10
N ARG A 5 -34.23 44.46 0.23
CA ARG A 5 -34.39 44.37 -1.22
C ARG A 5 -33.06 43.86 -1.78
N GLU A 6 -33.03 42.58 -2.16
CA GLU A 6 -31.96 42.03 -2.99
C GLU A 6 -32.44 42.12 -4.43
N ASP A 7 -31.65 42.78 -5.27
CA ASP A 7 -31.93 42.94 -6.70
C ASP A 7 -31.65 41.62 -7.45
N PRO A 8 -32.44 41.28 -8.49
CA PRO A 8 -32.22 40.06 -9.26
C PRO A 8 -30.98 40.20 -10.15
N VAL A 9 -30.01 39.30 -9.99
CA VAL A 9 -28.88 39.15 -10.92
C VAL A 9 -29.39 38.49 -12.20
N THR A 10 -29.53 39.29 -13.25
CA THR A 10 -29.87 38.82 -14.60
C THR A 10 -28.66 38.14 -15.23
N VAL A 11 -28.67 36.81 -15.32
CA VAL A 11 -27.65 36.05 -16.06
C VAL A 11 -28.01 36.06 -17.55
N THR A 12 -27.37 36.93 -18.32
CA THR A 12 -27.50 36.99 -19.77
C THR A 12 -26.68 35.89 -20.45
N GLY A 13 -27.37 34.96 -21.13
CA GLY A 13 -27.02 34.40 -22.43
C GLY A 13 -25.71 33.61 -22.58
N THR A 14 -25.82 32.28 -22.47
CA THR A 14 -24.81 31.33 -22.97
C THR A 14 -25.01 31.06 -24.47
N ARG A 15 -23.94 31.22 -25.28
CA ARG A 15 -23.86 30.66 -26.64
C ARG A 15 -23.32 29.23 -26.59
N PRO A 16 -23.81 28.30 -27.42
CA PRO A 16 -23.33 26.92 -27.43
C PRO A 16 -22.21 26.77 -28.47
N GLY A 17 -21.00 26.48 -27.99
CA GLY A 17 -19.85 26.18 -28.84
C GLY A 17 -18.57 26.35 -28.05
N ASP A 18 -17.90 25.23 -27.77
CA ASP A 18 -16.55 25.11 -27.21
C ASP A 18 -16.40 25.28 -25.69
N CYS A 19 -16.52 24.17 -24.95
CA CYS A 19 -16.03 24.05 -23.56
C CYS A 19 -15.44 22.66 -23.33
N HIS A 20 -14.11 22.53 -23.42
CA HIS A 20 -13.41 21.43 -22.74
C HIS A 20 -13.49 21.72 -21.23
N PRO A 21 -14.26 20.96 -20.43
CA PRO A 21 -14.68 21.37 -19.09
C PRO A 21 -13.54 21.47 -18.08
N LEU A 22 -12.38 20.87 -18.38
CA LEU A 22 -11.25 20.81 -17.46
C LEU A 22 -10.35 22.05 -17.49
N TYR A 23 -10.34 22.83 -18.59
CA TYR A 23 -9.45 24.00 -18.70
C TYR A 23 -10.04 25.25 -18.03
N THR A 24 -11.37 25.32 -17.88
CA THR A 24 -12.07 26.47 -17.33
C THR A 24 -12.02 26.54 -15.80
N LEU A 25 -11.83 25.39 -15.12
CA LEU A 25 -11.79 25.31 -13.66
C LEU A 25 -10.55 25.99 -13.04
N GLY A 26 -9.45 26.11 -13.79
CA GLY A 26 -8.22 26.75 -13.29
C GLY A 26 -8.26 28.28 -13.23
N ARG A 27 -9.31 28.93 -13.77
CA ARG A 27 -9.48 30.40 -13.77
C ARG A 27 -10.59 30.90 -12.87
N ILE A 28 -11.34 30.00 -12.21
CA ILE A 28 -12.44 30.39 -11.34
C ILE A 28 -11.87 30.68 -9.96
N GLU A 29 -11.93 31.95 -9.56
CA GLU A 29 -11.66 32.34 -8.18
C GLU A 29 -12.72 31.71 -7.28
N ILE A 30 -12.31 30.85 -6.34
CA ILE A 30 -13.21 30.22 -5.39
C ILE A 30 -13.52 31.25 -4.30
N PRO A 31 -14.77 31.73 -4.16
CA PRO A 31 -15.08 32.76 -3.19
C PRO A 31 -14.77 32.30 -1.76
N GLY A 32 -14.03 33.12 -1.02
CA GLY A 32 -13.69 32.84 0.38
C GLY A 32 -12.64 31.75 0.57
N GLU A 33 -11.93 31.34 -0.47
CA GLU A 33 -10.87 30.34 -0.40
C GLU A 33 -9.74 30.66 0.60
N PRO A 34 -9.27 31.92 0.73
CA PRO A 34 -8.30 32.27 1.76
C PRO A 34 -8.82 32.00 3.18
N ALA A 35 -10.04 32.45 3.49
CA ALA A 35 -10.66 32.25 4.79
C ALA A 35 -11.06 30.78 5.06
N ALA A 36 -11.31 30.00 4.01
CA ALA A 36 -11.52 28.55 4.11
C ALA A 36 -10.21 27.82 4.39
N ARG A 37 -9.12 28.21 3.72
CA ARG A 37 -7.77 27.68 3.95
C ARG A 37 -7.31 27.94 5.38
N GLU A 38 -7.47 29.17 5.88
CA GLU A 38 -7.07 29.52 7.25
C GLU A 38 -7.79 28.64 8.30
N ARG A 39 -9.10 28.44 8.16
CA ARG A 39 -9.87 27.57 9.07
C ARG A 39 -9.48 26.11 8.94
N GLY A 40 -9.28 25.62 7.71
CA GLY A 40 -8.83 24.25 7.47
C GLY A 40 -7.43 24.01 8.03
N TRP A 41 -6.55 25.00 7.90
CA TRP A 41 -5.20 24.94 8.43
C TRP A 41 -5.18 24.88 9.95
N ALA A 42 -5.94 25.75 10.62
CA ALA A 42 -6.05 25.73 12.08
C ALA A 42 -6.55 24.36 12.61
N MET A 43 -7.50 23.73 11.91
CA MET A 43 -7.96 22.38 12.26
C MET A 43 -6.87 21.31 12.05
N LEU A 44 -6.16 21.35 10.93
CA LEU A 44 -5.08 20.41 10.63
C LEU A 44 -3.95 20.52 11.65
N GLU A 45 -3.56 21.75 11.99
CA GLU A 45 -2.50 22.05 12.94
C GLU A 45 -2.87 21.56 14.35
N ALA A 46 -4.09 21.83 14.81
CA ALA A 46 -4.59 21.31 16.08
C ALA A 46 -4.58 19.78 16.11
N ALA A 47 -5.11 19.13 15.08
CA ALA A 47 -5.12 17.67 14.97
C ALA A 47 -3.71 17.07 14.88
N PHE A 48 -2.78 17.75 14.22
CA PHE A 48 -1.39 17.32 14.10
C PHE A 48 -0.64 17.47 15.43
N ALA A 49 -0.90 18.53 16.19
CA ALA A 49 -0.32 18.75 17.51
C ALA A 49 -0.75 17.68 18.53
N GLU A 50 -2.00 17.22 18.45
CA GLU A 50 -2.53 16.15 19.29
C GLU A 50 -2.05 14.75 18.85
N ARG A 51 -1.62 14.60 17.60
CA ARG A 51 -1.19 13.31 17.05
C ARG A 51 0.15 12.89 17.64
N GLN A 52 0.15 11.79 18.40
CA GLN A 52 1.39 11.15 18.81
C GLN A 52 2.18 10.67 17.58
N PRO A 53 3.50 10.97 17.47
CA PRO A 53 4.34 10.48 16.40
C PRO A 53 4.39 8.95 16.45
N SER A 54 3.64 8.28 15.57
CA SER A 54 3.79 6.84 15.40
C SER A 54 5.18 6.56 14.81
N PRO A 55 6.04 5.75 15.44
CA PRO A 55 7.29 5.35 14.82
C PRO A 55 6.95 4.67 13.49
N ARG A 56 7.46 5.21 12.37
CA ARG A 56 7.36 4.51 11.09
C ARG A 56 8.19 3.26 11.25
N SER A 57 7.55 2.09 11.29
CA SER A 57 8.25 0.82 11.25
C SER A 57 8.99 0.75 9.92
N SER A 58 10.28 1.06 9.93
CA SER A 58 11.09 0.98 8.73
C SER A 58 11.26 -0.49 8.40
N HIS A 59 10.74 -0.90 7.24
CA HIS A 59 10.96 -2.25 6.71
C HIS A 59 12.31 -2.38 6.00
N TRP A 60 13.04 -1.27 5.82
CA TRP A 60 14.40 -1.24 5.25
C TRP A 60 15.37 -2.26 5.85
N PRO A 61 15.49 -2.44 7.19
CA PRO A 61 16.35 -3.48 7.74
C PRO A 61 15.95 -4.88 7.27
N ARG A 62 14.66 -5.17 7.12
CA ARG A 62 14.17 -6.45 6.60
C ARG A 62 14.49 -6.62 5.11
N VAL A 63 14.27 -5.57 4.32
CA VAL A 63 14.60 -5.56 2.89
C VAL A 63 16.11 -5.74 2.68
N ALA A 64 16.93 -5.05 3.47
CA ALA A 64 18.37 -5.20 3.45
C ALA A 64 18.80 -6.63 3.82
N ALA A 65 18.21 -7.21 4.87
CA ALA A 65 18.49 -8.58 5.27
C ALA A 65 18.14 -9.59 4.16
N VAL A 66 16.99 -9.43 3.50
CA VAL A 66 16.59 -10.28 2.37
C VAL A 66 17.54 -10.11 1.19
N ALA A 67 17.92 -8.88 0.86
CA ALA A 67 18.88 -8.61 -0.22
C ALA A 67 20.25 -9.26 0.05
N VAL A 68 20.74 -9.17 1.29
CA VAL A 68 21.99 -9.83 1.72
C VAL A 68 21.88 -11.35 1.63
N ALA A 69 20.77 -11.93 2.07
CA ALA A 69 20.55 -13.37 1.99
C ALA A 69 20.51 -13.87 0.54
N LEU A 70 19.80 -13.16 -0.35
CA LEU A 70 19.74 -13.50 -1.77
C LEU A 70 21.10 -13.38 -2.46
N SER A 71 21.87 -12.34 -2.14
CA SER A 71 23.21 -12.15 -2.70
C SER A 71 24.19 -13.21 -2.19
N ALA A 72 24.10 -13.61 -0.91
CA ALA A 72 24.86 -14.72 -0.37
C ALA A 72 24.49 -16.06 -1.05
N LEU A 73 23.20 -16.29 -1.32
CA LEU A 73 22.74 -17.49 -2.01
C LEU A 73 23.26 -17.53 -3.47
N LEU A 74 23.18 -16.41 -4.19
CA LEU A 74 23.77 -16.29 -5.53
C LEU A 74 25.28 -16.53 -5.50
N ALA A 75 26.00 -15.92 -4.55
CA ALA A 75 27.44 -16.12 -4.40
C ALA A 75 27.79 -17.58 -4.07
N ALA A 76 26.96 -18.26 -3.27
CA ALA A 76 27.11 -19.68 -2.96
C ALA A 76 26.91 -20.58 -4.19
N THR A 77 26.08 -20.21 -5.18
CA THR A 77 25.97 -20.97 -6.42
C THR A 77 27.22 -20.89 -7.31
N LEU A 78 28.00 -19.82 -7.16
CA LEU A 78 29.29 -19.64 -7.85
C LEU A 78 30.46 -20.27 -7.07
N SER A 79 30.23 -20.67 -5.81
CA SER A 79 31.21 -21.29 -4.94
C SER A 79 30.98 -22.81 -4.89
N SER A 80 32.03 -23.59 -5.14
CA SER A 80 32.07 -25.07 -5.08
C SER A 80 31.30 -25.75 -3.92
N PRO A 81 31.12 -25.18 -2.71
CA PRO A 81 30.40 -25.85 -1.62
C PRO A 81 28.87 -25.97 -1.78
N GLY A 82 28.24 -25.21 -2.69
CA GLY A 82 26.77 -25.16 -2.80
C GLY A 82 26.12 -26.44 -3.35
N ARG A 83 26.89 -27.28 -4.04
CA ARG A 83 26.41 -28.58 -4.56
C ARG A 83 26.26 -29.64 -3.45
N ALA A 84 27.12 -29.62 -2.44
CA ALA A 84 27.14 -30.65 -1.40
C ALA A 84 25.91 -30.59 -0.49
N VAL A 85 25.45 -29.38 -0.14
CA VAL A 85 24.28 -29.20 0.74
C VAL A 85 22.97 -29.56 0.00
N ILE A 86 22.92 -29.37 -1.31
CA ILE A 86 21.74 -29.77 -2.11
C ILE A 86 21.65 -31.29 -2.23
N ASP A 87 22.77 -32.00 -2.34
CA ASP A 87 22.78 -33.46 -2.33
C ASP A 87 22.45 -34.01 -0.94
N GLU A 88 22.97 -33.40 0.14
CA GLU A 88 22.65 -33.82 1.50
C GLU A 88 21.17 -33.59 1.88
N ILE A 89 20.56 -32.47 1.44
CA ILE A 89 19.12 -32.24 1.61
C ILE A 89 18.31 -33.18 0.72
N ARG A 90 18.78 -33.49 -0.49
CA ARG A 90 18.10 -34.44 -1.39
C ARG A 90 18.13 -35.86 -0.83
N GLU A 91 19.21 -36.24 -0.14
CA GLU A 91 19.36 -37.52 0.53
C GLU A 91 18.57 -37.57 1.86
N ALA A 92 18.50 -36.46 2.60
CA ALA A 92 17.66 -36.36 3.79
C ALA A 92 16.15 -36.26 3.48
N VAL A 93 15.78 -35.82 2.27
CA VAL A 93 14.39 -35.65 1.80
C VAL A 93 14.07 -36.69 0.72
N GLU A 94 14.64 -37.90 0.84
CA GLU A 94 14.24 -39.06 0.04
C GLU A 94 12.81 -39.49 0.43
N VAL A 95 11.82 -38.72 0.01
CA VAL A 95 10.40 -39.00 0.20
C VAL A 95 9.92 -39.76 -1.02
N GLU A 96 9.98 -41.08 -0.94
CA GLU A 96 9.20 -41.97 -1.81
C GLU A 96 7.71 -41.61 -1.65
N ARG A 97 7.18 -40.84 -2.61
CA ARG A 97 5.77 -40.47 -2.75
C ARG A 97 5.23 -39.47 -1.72
N ALA A 98 5.61 -38.20 -1.87
CA ALA A 98 4.77 -37.10 -1.41
C ALA A 98 3.46 -37.09 -2.23
N GLN A 99 2.39 -37.65 -1.68
CA GLN A 99 1.07 -37.59 -2.31
C GLN A 99 0.55 -36.13 -2.28
N PRO A 100 0.09 -35.57 -3.41
CA PRO A 100 -0.35 -34.18 -3.50
C PRO A 100 -1.80 -34.06 -2.95
N ALA A 101 -1.98 -34.19 -1.64
CA ALA A 101 -3.31 -34.20 -1.03
C ALA A 101 -3.57 -33.08 -0.02
N LEU A 102 -2.56 -32.30 0.39
CA LEU A 102 -2.72 -31.29 1.45
C LEU A 102 -2.92 -29.84 0.97
N PHE A 103 -2.94 -29.56 -0.34
CA PHE A 103 -2.92 -28.17 -0.86
C PHE A 103 -4.23 -27.65 -1.46
N SER A 104 -5.38 -28.30 -1.27
CA SER A 104 -6.64 -27.63 -1.59
C SER A 104 -7.12 -26.84 -0.38
N LEU A 105 -6.88 -25.53 -0.42
CA LEU A 105 -7.42 -24.59 0.55
C LEU A 105 -8.96 -24.70 0.57
N PRO A 106 -9.62 -24.71 1.75
CA PRO A 106 -11.09 -24.77 1.87
C PRO A 106 -11.81 -23.64 1.13
N ALA A 107 -11.10 -22.55 0.84
CA ALA A 107 -11.49 -21.49 -0.08
C ALA A 107 -10.23 -20.94 -0.77
N PRO A 108 -10.30 -20.55 -2.06
CA PRO A 108 -9.19 -19.84 -2.72
C PRO A 108 -8.86 -18.55 -1.94
N GLY A 109 -7.63 -18.41 -1.47
CA GLY A 109 -7.24 -17.26 -0.64
C GLY A 109 -5.90 -17.44 0.09
N LYS A 110 -5.63 -16.51 1.01
CA LYS A 110 -4.44 -16.51 1.87
C LYS A 110 -4.77 -17.19 3.19
N LEU A 111 -3.87 -18.03 3.72
CA LEU A 111 -4.08 -18.78 4.96
C LEU A 111 -3.15 -18.25 6.05
N LEU A 112 -3.71 -17.82 7.17
CA LEU A 112 -2.95 -17.44 8.36
C LEU A 112 -2.61 -18.71 9.14
N VAL A 113 -1.33 -19.08 9.19
CA VAL A 113 -0.85 -20.21 10.00
C VAL A 113 -0.30 -19.66 11.31
N ALA A 114 -0.81 -20.16 12.42
CA ALA A 114 -0.23 -19.96 13.74
C ALA A 114 0.36 -21.29 14.22
N SER A 115 1.64 -21.29 14.56
CA SER A 115 2.30 -22.41 15.22
C SER A 115 3.21 -21.92 16.35
N ASP A 116 3.81 -22.84 17.09
CA ASP A 116 4.79 -22.51 18.13
C ASP A 116 6.02 -21.76 17.59
N ALA A 117 6.28 -21.84 16.27
CA ALA A 117 7.36 -21.10 15.60
C ALA A 117 6.96 -19.68 15.19
N GLY A 118 5.68 -19.30 15.33
CA GLY A 118 5.17 -17.96 15.03
C GLY A 118 3.95 -17.95 14.12
N VAL A 119 3.59 -16.75 13.66
CA VAL A 119 2.43 -16.52 12.79
C VAL A 119 2.88 -16.02 11.43
N TRP A 120 2.43 -16.68 10.35
CA TRP A 120 2.74 -16.29 8.97
C TRP A 120 1.55 -16.48 8.03
N VAL A 121 1.63 -15.85 6.86
CA VAL A 121 0.57 -15.89 5.84
C VAL A 121 1.05 -16.77 4.68
N VAL A 122 0.37 -17.86 4.43
CA VAL A 122 0.63 -18.73 3.28
C VAL A 122 -0.25 -18.28 2.11
N GLN A 123 0.38 -18.00 0.97
CA GLN A 123 -0.25 -17.64 -0.28
C GLN A 123 -0.86 -18.88 -0.96
N SER A 124 -1.71 -18.68 -1.96
CA SER A 124 -2.38 -19.78 -2.66
C SER A 124 -1.45 -20.71 -3.43
N ASP A 125 -0.21 -20.28 -3.70
CA ASP A 125 0.86 -21.06 -4.33
C ASP A 125 1.77 -21.77 -3.30
N GLY A 126 1.47 -21.64 -2.00
CA GLY A 126 2.26 -22.23 -0.92
C GLY A 126 3.46 -21.40 -0.45
N SER A 127 3.68 -20.20 -1.02
CA SER A 127 4.72 -19.28 -0.53
C SER A 127 4.32 -18.64 0.81
N ARG A 128 5.31 -18.29 1.66
CA ARG A 128 5.15 -17.72 3.01
C ARG A 128 5.25 -16.20 3.03
#